data_AF-A0A821G8A2-F1
#
_entry.id   AF-A0A821G8A2-F1
#
_cell.length_a   1.000
_cell.length_b   1.000
_cell.length_c   1.000
_cell.angle_alpha   90.00
_cell.angle_beta   90.00
_cell.angle_gamma   90.00
#
_symmetry.space_group_name_H-M   'P 1'
#
loop_
_entity.id
_entity.type
_entity.pdbx_description
1 polymer ?
#
loop_
_entity_poly.entity_id
_entity_poly.type
_entity_poly.pdbx_seq_one_letter_code
_entity_poly.pdbx_strand_id
1 'polypeptide(L)'
;MILGGNVDQATEWNLRKCSAAAVDVLSNVFREGILPILLPILREMLFHTNWQIKESGILVLGAIAEGCSYGLAPHLPDLVDYLIKCLSDKKPLVRSITCWTLSRYSSWIAHNEVQQNRFLVPLMSELLKKILDANKKVQEAACSAFATLEEEACIQMVPYLNQILETLVHAFRKYQAKNLL
;
A
#
# COMPACT_ATOMS: atom_id res chain seq x y z
N MET A 1 7.11 -32.36 -24.53
CA MET A 1 7.92 -31.19 -24.93
C MET A 1 6.95 -30.00 -24.87
N ILE A 2 6.66 -29.35 -23.73
CA ILE A 2 7.50 -28.37 -22.97
C ILE A 2 8.07 -27.35 -23.98
N LEU A 3 7.78 -26.05 -24.02
CA LEU A 3 7.08 -25.09 -23.15
C LEU A 3 6.67 -23.90 -24.03
N GLY A 4 5.61 -23.20 -23.65
CA GLY A 4 5.28 -21.88 -24.19
C GLY A 4 4.31 -21.14 -23.27
N GLY A 5 4.37 -21.42 -21.96
CA GLY A 5 3.66 -20.62 -20.97
C GLY A 5 4.38 -19.29 -20.83
N ASN A 6 3.66 -18.19 -21.03
CA ASN A 6 4.06 -16.87 -20.56
C ASN A 6 4.51 -17.02 -19.10
N VAL A 7 5.82 -16.97 -18.87
CA VAL A 7 6.34 -16.86 -17.51
C VAL A 7 5.86 -15.50 -17.01
N ASP A 8 4.94 -15.53 -16.05
CA ASP A 8 4.41 -14.34 -15.39
C ASP A 8 5.58 -13.44 -15.00
N GLN A 9 5.68 -12.27 -15.64
CA GLN A 9 6.70 -11.26 -15.31
C GLN A 9 6.62 -10.81 -13.83
N ALA A 10 5.56 -11.21 -13.10
CA ALA A 10 5.39 -11.08 -11.67
C ALA A 10 6.26 -12.02 -10.82
N THR A 11 6.68 -13.19 -11.32
CA THR A 11 7.47 -14.20 -10.57
C THR A 11 8.99 -14.01 -10.65
N GLU A 12 9.50 -13.10 -11.48
CA GLU A 12 10.94 -12.91 -11.61
C GLU A 12 11.53 -12.25 -10.34
N TRP A 13 12.42 -12.96 -9.66
CA TRP A 13 13.24 -12.42 -8.57
C TRP A 13 14.28 -11.49 -9.18
N ASN A 14 14.26 -10.22 -8.80
CA ASN A 14 15.15 -9.20 -9.36
C ASN A 14 15.86 -8.42 -8.26
N LEU A 15 16.88 -7.65 -8.64
CA LEU A 15 17.69 -6.85 -7.72
C LEU A 15 16.81 -5.99 -6.80
N ARG A 16 15.75 -5.39 -7.35
CA ARG A 16 14.83 -4.54 -6.60
C ARG A 16 14.09 -5.30 -5.48
N LYS A 17 13.52 -6.47 -5.77
CA LYS A 17 12.85 -7.31 -4.76
C LYS A 17 13.85 -7.77 -3.69
N CYS A 18 15.05 -8.17 -4.11
CA CYS A 18 16.12 -8.57 -3.21
C CYS A 18 16.55 -7.43 -2.27
N SER A 19 16.72 -6.21 -2.80
CA SER A 19 17.07 -5.04 -2.00
C SER A 19 15.97 -4.67 -1.01
N ALA A 20 14.70 -4.70 -1.42
CA ALA A 20 13.58 -4.43 -0.51
C ALA A 20 13.46 -5.48 0.60
N ALA A 21 13.61 -6.76 0.27
CA ALA A 21 13.62 -7.85 1.25
C ALA A 21 14.81 -7.75 2.22
N ALA A 22 16.00 -7.37 1.73
CA ALA A 22 17.15 -7.13 2.60
C ALA A 22 16.90 -5.98 3.58
N VAL A 23 16.30 -4.87 3.12
CA VAL A 23 15.96 -3.74 3.99
C VAL A 23 14.89 -4.12 5.03
N ASP A 24 13.87 -4.90 4.64
CA ASP A 24 12.87 -5.44 5.56
C ASP A 24 13.53 -6.28 6.68
N VAL A 25 14.40 -7.23 6.32
CA VAL A 25 15.16 -8.04 7.28
C VAL A 25 16.04 -7.17 8.18
N LEU A 26 16.76 -6.19 7.62
CA LEU A 26 17.59 -5.27 8.40
C LEU A 26 16.75 -4.45 9.39
N SER A 27 15.58 -3.97 8.99
CA SER A 27 14.65 -3.27 9.89
C SER A 27 14.19 -4.16 11.03
N ASN A 28 13.98 -5.44 10.75
CA ASN A 28 13.58 -6.40 11.77
C ASN A 28 14.71 -6.79 12.74
N VAL A 29 15.98 -6.74 12.28
CA VAL A 29 17.14 -7.05 13.14
C VAL A 29 17.56 -5.84 13.96
N PHE A 30 17.70 -4.67 13.33
CA PHE A 30 18.29 -3.48 13.92
C PHE A 30 17.26 -2.47 14.44
N ARG A 31 15.96 -2.71 14.18
CA ARG A 31 14.84 -1.88 14.65
C ARG A 31 15.08 -0.41 14.31
N GLU A 32 14.87 0.48 15.27
CA GLU A 32 15.04 1.93 15.09
C GLU A 32 16.48 2.37 14.83
N GLY A 33 17.46 1.49 15.01
CA GLY A 33 18.88 1.77 14.76
C GLY A 33 19.19 2.14 13.30
N ILE A 34 18.34 1.76 12.34
CA ILE A 34 18.53 2.11 10.92
C ILE A 34 17.92 3.46 10.54
N LEU A 35 17.00 4.00 11.35
CA LEU A 35 16.25 5.21 11.03
C LEU A 35 17.13 6.47 10.89
N PRO A 36 18.20 6.69 11.68
CA PRO A 36 19.06 7.85 11.49
C PRO A 36 19.69 7.93 10.09
N ILE A 37 19.90 6.77 9.45
CA ILE A 37 20.43 6.67 8.08
C ILE A 37 19.29 6.77 7.06
N LEU A 38 18.17 6.07 7.30
CA LEU A 38 17.09 5.98 6.32
C LEU A 38 16.21 7.22 6.23
N LEU A 39 15.90 7.90 7.33
CA LEU A 39 14.95 9.02 7.33
C LEU A 39 15.38 10.19 6.41
N PRO A 40 16.65 10.64 6.39
CA PRO A 40 17.09 11.66 5.44
C PRO A 40 16.92 11.22 3.98
N ILE A 41 17.28 9.98 3.66
CA ILE A 41 17.17 9.40 2.31
C ILE A 41 15.71 9.30 1.90
N LEU A 42 14.85 8.77 2.77
CA LEU A 42 13.41 8.67 2.54
C LEU A 42 12.78 10.03 2.28
N ARG A 43 13.17 11.06 3.04
CA ARG A 43 12.66 12.42 2.81
C ARG A 43 12.98 12.92 1.42
N GLU A 44 14.20 12.72 0.92
CA GLU A 44 14.56 13.10 -0.44
C GLU A 44 13.79 12.29 -1.50
N MET A 45 13.66 10.98 -1.29
CA MET A 45 13.01 10.08 -2.23
C MET A 45 11.50 10.37 -2.35
N LEU A 46 10.79 10.49 -1.23
CA LEU A 46 9.33 10.62 -1.19
C LEU A 46 8.83 11.90 -1.89
N PHE A 47 9.61 12.98 -1.88
CA PHE A 47 9.22 14.24 -2.52
C PHE A 47 9.89 14.45 -3.88
N HIS A 48 10.58 13.44 -4.40
CA HIS A 48 11.28 13.54 -5.68
C HIS A 48 10.32 13.68 -6.86
N THR A 49 10.70 14.51 -7.85
CA THR A 49 9.90 14.78 -9.06
C THR A 49 9.85 13.57 -10.01
N ASN A 50 10.96 12.84 -10.12
CA ASN A 50 11.02 11.54 -10.76
C ASN A 50 10.19 10.50 -9.99
N TRP A 51 9.15 9.98 -10.64
CA TRP A 51 8.22 9.03 -10.05
C TRP A 51 8.87 7.69 -9.68
N GLN A 52 9.92 7.23 -10.38
CA GLN A 52 10.60 5.98 -10.04
C GLN A 52 11.33 6.07 -8.69
N ILE A 53 11.90 7.24 -8.39
CA ILE A 53 12.58 7.51 -7.11
C ILE A 53 11.53 7.61 -6.00
N LYS A 54 10.45 8.37 -6.22
CA LYS A 54 9.31 8.45 -5.30
C LYS A 54 8.75 7.07 -4.96
N GLU A 55 8.44 6.29 -5.99
CA GLU A 55 7.85 4.96 -5.89
C GLU A 55 8.77 4.00 -5.12
N SER A 56 10.09 4.09 -5.32
CA SER A 56 11.07 3.34 -4.53
C SER A 56 11.11 3.79 -3.06
N GLY A 57 10.93 5.08 -2.78
CA GLY A 57 10.84 5.60 -1.42
C GLY A 57 9.60 5.08 -0.68
N ILE A 58 8.46 5.02 -1.37
CA ILE A 58 7.22 4.45 -0.82
C ILE A 58 7.37 2.95 -0.54
N LEU A 59 8.07 2.21 -1.42
CA LEU A 59 8.41 0.80 -1.18
C LEU A 59 9.28 0.63 0.07
N VAL A 60 10.36 1.40 0.21
CA VAL A 60 11.25 1.32 1.38
C VAL A 60 10.46 1.63 2.66
N LEU A 61 9.60 2.65 2.64
CA LEU A 61 8.75 3.00 3.77
C LEU A 61 7.89 1.81 4.23
N GLY A 62 7.22 1.12 3.29
CA GLY A 62 6.44 -0.07 3.61
C GLY A 62 7.29 -1.27 4.07
N ALA A 63 8.51 -1.42 3.54
CA ALA A 63 9.42 -2.50 3.92
C ALA A 63 9.89 -2.38 5.37
N ILE A 64 10.04 -1.17 5.91
CA ILE A 64 10.49 -0.93 7.28
C ILE A 64 9.36 -0.79 8.31
N ALA A 65 8.09 -0.85 7.86
CA ALA A 65 6.93 -0.52 8.68
C ALA A 65 6.83 -1.36 9.95
N GLU A 66 7.13 -2.66 9.88
CA GLU A 66 7.07 -3.58 11.01
C GLU A 66 8.28 -3.42 11.94
N GLY A 67 9.49 -3.45 11.36
CA GLY A 67 10.74 -3.41 12.11
C GLY A 67 11.00 -2.08 12.84
N CYS A 68 10.50 -0.97 12.29
CA CYS A 68 10.72 0.39 12.80
C CYS A 68 9.42 1.07 13.26
N SER A 69 8.42 0.29 13.68
CA SER A 69 7.08 0.81 13.99
C SER A 69 7.08 1.91 15.07
N TYR A 70 7.91 1.78 16.11
CA TYR A 70 7.96 2.75 17.22
C TYR A 70 8.62 4.07 16.80
N GLY A 71 9.71 4.01 16.06
CA GLY A 71 10.43 5.20 15.60
C GLY A 71 9.73 5.90 14.44
N LEU A 72 8.90 5.18 13.68
CA LEU A 72 8.04 5.78 12.66
C LEU A 72 6.76 6.38 13.23
N ALA A 73 6.23 5.88 14.35
CA ALA A 73 4.96 6.32 14.93
C ALA A 73 4.80 7.85 15.05
N PRO A 74 5.81 8.64 15.49
CA PRO A 74 5.70 10.11 15.54
C PRO A 74 5.48 10.78 14.17
N HIS A 75 5.87 10.10 13.08
CA HIS A 75 5.79 10.61 11.71
C HIS A 75 4.56 10.10 10.95
N LEU A 76 3.89 9.06 11.46
CA LEU A 76 2.77 8.42 10.76
C LEU A 76 1.58 9.36 10.45
N PRO A 77 1.20 10.34 11.29
CA PRO A 77 0.13 11.27 10.92
C PRO A 77 0.38 11.98 9.58
N ASP A 78 1.58 12.51 9.38
CA ASP A 78 1.93 13.22 8.14
C ASP A 78 2.18 12.25 6.98
N LEU A 79 2.82 11.11 7.27
CA LEU A 79 3.12 10.10 6.25
C LEU A 79 1.85 9.45 5.70
N VAL A 80 0.88 9.10 6.54
CA VAL A 80 -0.40 8.52 6.10
C VAL A 80 -1.19 9.53 5.27
N ASP A 81 -1.28 10.79 5.71
CA ASP A 81 -1.92 11.86 4.91
C ASP A 81 -1.25 12.04 3.54
N TYR A 82 0.08 11.96 3.49
CA TYR A 82 0.84 12.01 2.25
C TYR A 82 0.58 10.78 1.35
N LEU A 83 0.59 9.58 1.92
CA LEU A 83 0.38 8.34 1.18
C LEU A 83 -1.05 8.26 0.62
N ILE A 84 -2.07 8.67 1.38
CA ILE A 84 -3.45 8.74 0.88
C ILE A 84 -3.52 9.63 -0.37
N LYS A 85 -2.82 10.78 -0.39
CA LYS A 85 -2.74 11.63 -1.59
C LYS A 85 -2.06 10.92 -2.77
N CYS A 86 -1.06 10.06 -2.50
CA CYS A 86 -0.37 9.28 -3.53
C CYS A 86 -1.24 8.22 -4.20
N LEU A 87 -2.37 7.82 -3.61
CA LEU A 87 -3.37 6.95 -4.27
C LEU A 87 -4.01 7.62 -5.51
N SER A 88 -3.88 8.94 -5.65
CA SER A 88 -4.29 9.70 -6.82
C SER A 88 -3.14 10.05 -7.79
N ASP A 89 -1.94 9.49 -7.60
CA ASP A 89 -0.81 9.74 -8.51
C ASP A 89 -1.12 9.27 -9.95
N LYS A 90 -0.61 10.00 -10.94
CA LYS A 90 -0.80 9.72 -12.37
C LYS A 90 -0.22 8.35 -12.76
N LYS A 91 0.84 7.89 -12.09
CA LYS A 91 1.53 6.64 -12.40
C LYS A 91 0.90 5.45 -11.67
N PRO A 92 0.41 4.43 -12.40
CA PRO A 92 -0.19 3.25 -11.77
C PRO A 92 0.73 2.53 -10.78
N LEU A 93 2.03 2.46 -11.07
CA LEU A 93 3.00 1.82 -10.17
C LEU A 93 3.11 2.55 -8.83
N VAL A 94 3.07 3.89 -8.81
CA VAL A 94 3.01 4.68 -7.58
C VAL A 94 1.75 4.34 -6.80
N ARG A 95 0.59 4.31 -7.46
CA ARG A 95 -0.68 3.94 -6.81
C ARG A 95 -0.64 2.54 -6.21
N SER A 96 -0.17 1.55 -6.98
CA SER A 96 -0.06 0.15 -6.54
C SER A 96 0.83 0.01 -5.31
N ILE A 97 2.05 0.58 -5.33
CA ILE A 97 2.93 0.47 -4.17
C ILE A 97 2.38 1.23 -2.97
N THR A 98 1.67 2.34 -3.20
CA THR A 98 1.02 3.12 -2.14
C THR A 98 -0.07 2.31 -1.45
N CYS A 99 -0.90 1.56 -2.20
CA CYS A 99 -1.88 0.64 -1.61
C CYS A 99 -1.19 -0.37 -0.67
N TRP A 100 -0.13 -1.02 -1.16
CA TRP A 100 0.62 -1.99 -0.36
C TRP A 100 1.26 -1.35 0.88
N THR A 101 1.94 -0.21 0.74
CA THR A 101 2.56 0.48 1.87
C THR A 101 1.53 0.93 2.90
N LEU A 102 0.36 1.45 2.50
CA LEU A 102 -0.72 1.81 3.43
C LEU A 102 -1.25 0.59 4.19
N SER A 103 -1.33 -0.58 3.55
CA SER A 103 -1.75 -1.81 4.25
C SER A 103 -0.79 -2.24 5.36
N ARG A 104 0.51 -1.95 5.22
CA ARG A 104 1.51 -2.21 6.28
C ARG A 104 1.30 -1.33 7.52
N TYR A 105 0.53 -0.25 7.39
CA TYR A 105 0.15 0.64 8.48
C TYR A 105 -1.32 0.51 8.88
N SER A 106 -2.08 -0.45 8.34
CA SER A 106 -3.51 -0.63 8.63
C SER A 106 -3.79 -0.76 10.13
N SER A 107 -2.95 -1.48 10.87
CA SER A 107 -3.13 -1.63 12.32
C SER A 107 -3.03 -0.31 13.06
N TRP A 108 -2.03 0.53 12.73
CA TRP A 108 -1.90 1.86 13.31
C TRP A 108 -3.09 2.77 12.92
N ILE A 109 -3.55 2.67 11.68
CA ILE A 109 -4.67 3.46 11.16
C ILE A 109 -5.99 3.09 11.85
N ALA A 110 -6.23 1.79 12.06
CA ALA A 110 -7.46 1.27 12.66
C ALA A 110 -7.54 1.47 14.18
N HIS A 111 -6.40 1.51 14.87
CA HIS A 111 -6.33 1.55 16.34
C HIS A 111 -5.89 2.90 16.92
N ASN A 112 -5.79 3.96 16.11
CA ASN A 112 -5.47 5.30 16.61
C ASN A 112 -6.72 5.96 17.24
N GLU A 113 -7.02 5.66 18.50
CA GLU A 113 -8.26 6.09 19.20
C GLU A 113 -8.55 7.60 19.13
N VAL A 114 -7.51 8.45 19.08
CA VAL A 114 -7.66 9.91 19.06
C VAL A 114 -8.07 10.43 17.68
N GLN A 115 -7.66 9.73 16.60
CA GLN A 115 -7.80 10.20 15.21
C GLN A 115 -8.28 9.09 14.26
N GLN A 116 -8.95 8.06 14.78
CA GLN A 116 -9.33 6.86 14.06
C GLN A 116 -10.10 7.21 12.77
N ASN A 117 -11.12 8.05 12.88
CA ASN A 117 -11.92 8.50 11.74
C ASN A 117 -11.16 9.42 10.78
N ARG A 118 -10.10 10.10 11.24
CA ARG A 118 -9.29 11.00 10.40
C ARG A 118 -8.59 10.23 9.28
N PHE A 119 -8.12 9.03 9.55
CA PHE A 119 -7.30 8.25 8.60
C PHE A 119 -8.06 7.07 8.00
N LEU A 120 -8.84 6.35 8.81
CA LEU A 120 -9.55 5.15 8.37
C LEU A 120 -10.55 5.46 7.25
N VAL A 121 -11.40 6.47 7.45
CA VAL A 121 -12.48 6.78 6.50
C VAL A 121 -11.93 7.29 5.16
N PRO A 122 -10.97 8.23 5.11
CA PRO A 122 -10.37 8.63 3.85
C PRO A 122 -9.61 7.50 3.17
N LEU A 123 -8.87 6.67 3.91
CA LEU A 123 -8.16 5.53 3.34
C LEU A 123 -9.12 4.53 2.72
N MET A 124 -10.15 4.11 3.45
CA MET A 124 -11.19 3.20 2.96
C MET A 124 -11.83 3.75 1.69
N SER A 125 -12.25 5.02 1.69
CA SER A 125 -12.86 5.67 0.52
C SER A 125 -11.93 5.67 -0.70
N GLU A 126 -10.65 5.98 -0.52
CA GLU A 126 -9.68 5.96 -1.61
C GLU A 126 -9.37 4.54 -2.09
N LEU A 127 -9.22 3.56 -1.20
CA LEU A 127 -9.03 2.15 -1.57
C LEU A 127 -10.21 1.60 -2.36
N LEU A 128 -11.45 1.87 -1.95
CA LEU A 128 -12.66 1.49 -2.70
C LEU A 128 -12.65 2.10 -4.12
N LYS A 129 -12.23 3.36 -4.28
CA LYS A 129 -12.03 3.95 -5.61
C LYS A 129 -10.92 3.24 -6.41
N LYS A 130 -9.84 2.79 -5.74
CA LYS A 130 -8.73 2.07 -6.38
C LYS A 130 -9.07 0.63 -6.75
N ILE A 131 -9.98 -0.04 -6.06
CA ILE A 131 -10.55 -1.33 -6.49
C ILE A 131 -11.19 -1.19 -7.88
N LEU A 132 -11.72 0.00 -8.18
CA LEU A 132 -12.28 0.34 -9.48
C LEU A 132 -11.31 1.11 -10.39
N ASP A 133 -9.99 1.06 -10.16
CA ASP A 133 -9.00 1.75 -11.01
C ASP A 133 -9.06 1.24 -12.47
N ALA A 134 -8.46 1.97 -13.41
CA ALA A 134 -8.37 1.53 -14.81
C ALA A 134 -7.25 0.49 -15.02
N ASN A 135 -6.25 0.47 -14.13
CA ASN A 135 -5.09 -0.42 -14.23
C ASN A 135 -5.26 -1.68 -13.36
N LYS A 136 -5.10 -2.87 -13.95
CA LYS A 136 -5.26 -4.16 -13.27
C LYS A 136 -4.34 -4.35 -12.06
N LYS A 137 -3.08 -3.89 -12.13
CA LYS A 137 -2.14 -4.00 -11.00
C LYS A 137 -2.53 -3.08 -9.84
N VAL A 138 -3.22 -1.98 -10.11
CA VAL A 138 -3.74 -1.09 -9.06
C VAL A 138 -4.97 -1.71 -8.43
N GLN A 139 -5.84 -2.31 -9.23
CA GLN A 139 -7.01 -3.05 -8.76
C GLN A 139 -6.62 -4.18 -7.80
N GLU A 140 -5.68 -5.04 -8.21
CA GLU A 140 -5.15 -6.13 -7.37
C GLU A 140 -4.54 -5.62 -6.07
N ALA A 141 -3.65 -4.63 -6.15
CA ALA A 141 -3.00 -4.06 -4.97
C ALA A 141 -4.02 -3.39 -4.02
N ALA A 142 -5.04 -2.73 -4.55
CA ALA A 142 -6.09 -2.10 -3.76
C ALA A 142 -7.00 -3.12 -3.10
N CYS A 143 -7.39 -4.20 -3.79
CA CYS A 143 -8.16 -5.28 -3.19
C CYS A 143 -7.40 -5.92 -2.03
N SER A 144 -6.12 -6.26 -2.22
CA SER A 144 -5.30 -6.84 -1.15
C SER A 144 -5.14 -5.89 0.03
N ALA A 145 -4.85 -4.62 -0.23
CA ALA A 145 -4.69 -3.62 0.82
C ALA A 145 -6.00 -3.37 1.60
N PHE A 146 -7.14 -3.38 0.89
CA PHE A 146 -8.45 -3.24 1.49
C PHE A 146 -8.81 -4.43 2.38
N ALA A 147 -8.52 -5.66 1.94
CA ALA A 147 -8.71 -6.86 2.77
C ALA A 147 -7.91 -6.79 4.09
N THR A 148 -6.64 -6.38 4.03
CA THR A 148 -5.83 -6.15 5.24
C THR A 148 -6.42 -5.04 6.13
N LEU A 149 -6.95 -3.96 5.55
CA LEU A 149 -7.61 -2.91 6.32
C LEU A 149 -8.91 -3.40 6.98
N GLU A 150 -9.69 -4.24 6.30
CA GLU A 150 -10.90 -4.87 6.85
C GLU A 150 -10.58 -5.77 8.05
N GLU A 151 -9.51 -6.56 7.97
CA GLU A 151 -9.03 -7.41 9.07
C GLU A 151 -8.66 -6.59 10.30
N GLU A 152 -7.98 -5.45 10.12
CA GLU A 152 -7.57 -4.58 11.23
C GLU A 152 -8.74 -3.74 11.79
N ALA A 153 -9.65 -3.26 10.94
CA ALA A 153 -10.75 -2.39 11.36
C ALA A 153 -11.95 -3.15 11.94
N CYS A 154 -12.18 -4.41 11.53
CA CYS A 154 -13.25 -5.27 12.04
C CYS A 154 -14.62 -4.54 12.11
N ILE A 155 -15.18 -4.40 13.33
CA ILE A 155 -16.50 -3.81 13.57
C ILE A 155 -16.61 -2.33 13.16
N GLN A 156 -15.48 -1.64 13.00
CA GLN A 156 -15.45 -0.25 12.56
C GLN A 156 -15.93 -0.07 11.11
N MET A 157 -15.95 -1.16 10.33
CA MET A 157 -16.46 -1.16 8.95
C MET A 157 -17.99 -1.19 8.88
N VAL A 158 -18.69 -1.57 9.95
CA VAL A 158 -20.15 -1.73 9.99
C VAL A 158 -20.92 -0.52 9.44
N PRO A 159 -20.59 0.74 9.81
CA PRO A 159 -21.30 1.91 9.30
C PRO A 159 -21.16 2.12 7.78
N TYR A 160 -20.18 1.48 7.14
CA TYR A 160 -19.82 1.70 5.74
C TYR A 160 -20.13 0.49 4.85
N LEU A 161 -20.72 -0.58 5.39
CA LEU A 161 -21.00 -1.82 4.68
C LEU A 161 -21.74 -1.62 3.37
N ASN A 162 -22.74 -0.72 3.32
CA ASN A 162 -23.48 -0.48 2.08
C ASN A 162 -22.56 0.02 0.96
N GLN A 163 -21.72 1.03 1.24
CA GLN A 163 -20.78 1.58 0.28
C GLN A 163 -19.73 0.54 -0.16
N ILE A 164 -19.23 -0.24 0.79
CA ILE A 164 -18.26 -1.32 0.53
C ILE A 164 -18.86 -2.35 -0.41
N LEU A 165 -20.04 -2.89 -0.07
CA LEU A 165 -20.71 -3.93 -0.85
C LEU A 165 -21.10 -3.44 -2.24
N GLU A 166 -21.65 -2.22 -2.37
CA GLU A 166 -21.96 -1.62 -3.67
C GLU A 166 -20.72 -1.53 -4.57
N THR A 167 -19.57 -1.13 -4.01
CA THR A 167 -18.30 -1.05 -4.74
C THR A 167 -17.83 -2.43 -5.21
N LEU A 168 -17.86 -3.43 -4.32
CA LEU A 168 -17.43 -4.81 -4.64
C LEU A 168 -18.34 -5.46 -5.69
N VAL A 169 -19.66 -5.25 -5.59
CA VAL A 169 -20.62 -5.72 -6.60
C VAL A 169 -20.36 -5.06 -7.95
N HIS A 170 -20.05 -3.77 -7.96
CA HIS A 170 -19.65 -3.08 -9.19
C HIS A 170 -18.34 -3.63 -9.76
N ALA A 171 -17.37 -3.95 -8.91
CA ALA A 171 -16.11 -4.54 -9.29
C ALA A 171 -16.30 -5.88 -10.03
N PHE A 172 -17.22 -6.74 -9.56
CA PHE A 172 -17.54 -8.00 -10.27
C PHE A 172 -17.96 -7.77 -11.72
N ARG A 173 -18.80 -6.77 -12.00
CA ARG A 173 -19.22 -6.45 -13.36
C ARG A 173 -18.05 -5.97 -14.22
N LYS A 174 -17.15 -5.19 -13.63
CA LYS A 174 -15.96 -4.66 -14.30
C LYS A 174 -14.93 -5.76 -14.60
N TYR A 175 -14.75 -6.73 -13.71
CA TYR A 175 -13.85 -7.87 -13.91
C TYR A 175 -14.43 -8.88 -14.90
N GLN A 176 -15.72 -9.18 -14.84
CA GLN A 176 -16.39 -10.13 -15.74
C GLN A 176 -16.31 -9.69 -17.22
N ALA A 177 -16.33 -8.39 -17.51
CA ALA A 177 -16.23 -7.88 -18.88
C ALA A 177 -14.89 -8.16 -19.58
N LYS A 178 -13.84 -8.59 -18.85
CA LYS A 178 -12.49 -8.85 -19.41
C LYS A 178 -11.85 -10.16 -18.96
N ASN A 179 -12.55 -10.98 -18.16
CA ASN A 179 -12.04 -12.26 -17.65
C ASN A 179 -12.84 -13.47 -18.17
N LEU A 180 -13.68 -13.28 -19.20
CA LEU A 180 -14.45 -14.33 -19.88
C LEU A 180 -13.92 -14.67 -21.29
N LEU A 181 -12.77 -14.13 -21.70
CA LEU A 181 -12.11 -14.42 -22.98
C LEU A 181 -10.61 -14.63 -22.77
#